data_AF-A0A1B6INV1-F1
#
_entry.id   AF-A0A1B6INV1-F1
#
_cell.length_a   1.000
_cell.length_b   1.000
_cell.length_c   1.000
_cell.angle_alpha   90.00
_cell.angle_beta   90.00
_cell.angle_gamma   90.00
#
_symmetry.space_group_name_H-M   'P 1'
#
loop_
_entity.id
_entity.type
_entity.pdbx_description
1 polymer ?
#
loop_
_entity_poly.entity_id
_entity_poly.type
_entity_poly.pdbx_seq_one_letter_code
_entity_poly.pdbx_strand_id
1 'polypeptide(L)'
;RWRCGGCLIHSCLLTLLFISCIFVSIKMTSNYKSPLSTRYASKEMQFTFSELNKFSTWRKLWIYLAEAEKELGLEITDAQIEEMKANVDNIDFVAAAEEEKLTRHDVMAHV
;
A
#
# COMPACT_ATOMS: atom_id res chain seq x y z
N ARG A 1 -15.93 -56.59 -5.91
CA ARG A 1 -14.75 -57.12 -6.64
C ARG A 1 -14.12 -55.95 -7.38
N TRP A 2 -12.95 -55.49 -6.91
CA TRP A 2 -12.15 -54.31 -7.34
C TRP A 2 -12.81 -52.94 -7.03
N ARG A 3 -12.44 -52.19 -5.98
CA ARG A 3 -11.14 -51.62 -5.55
C ARG A 3 -10.69 -50.51 -6.52
N CYS A 4 -10.89 -49.25 -6.10
CA CYS A 4 -10.24 -47.97 -6.48
C CYS A 4 -11.17 -46.85 -5.96
N GLY A 5 -11.05 -46.30 -4.75
CA GLY A 5 -9.89 -46.19 -3.87
C GLY A 5 -9.01 -45.02 -4.30
N GLY A 6 -9.46 -43.78 -4.04
CA GLY A 6 -8.62 -42.58 -4.00
C GLY A 6 -8.12 -42.00 -5.33
N CYS A 7 -8.94 -41.21 -6.03
CA CYS A 7 -8.41 -40.29 -7.05
C CYS A 7 -9.29 -39.07 -7.39
N LEU A 8 -10.34 -38.77 -6.60
CA LEU A 8 -11.30 -37.70 -6.95
C LEU A 8 -11.09 -36.38 -6.20
N ILE A 9 -10.16 -36.30 -5.25
CA ILE A 9 -9.96 -35.08 -4.44
C ILE A 9 -8.84 -34.20 -5.02
N HIS A 10 -7.87 -34.77 -5.74
CA HIS A 10 -6.72 -34.01 -6.29
C HIS A 10 -7.03 -33.24 -7.59
N SER A 11 -8.05 -33.65 -8.35
CA SER A 11 -8.43 -32.98 -9.61
C SER A 11 -9.29 -31.72 -9.38
N CYS A 12 -9.98 -31.65 -8.23
CA CYS A 12 -10.83 -30.51 -7.86
C CYS A 12 -10.01 -29.31 -7.34
N LEU A 13 -8.87 -29.56 -6.67
CA LEU A 13 -7.98 -28.49 -6.20
C LEU A 13 -7.21 -27.80 -7.34
N LEU A 14 -6.83 -28.52 -8.40
CA LEU A 14 -6.17 -27.90 -9.56
C LEU A 14 -7.10 -27.00 -10.36
N THR A 15 -8.40 -27.35 -10.45
CA THR A 15 -9.39 -26.50 -11.11
C THR A 15 -9.73 -25.26 -10.27
N LEU A 16 -9.78 -25.37 -8.94
CA LEU A 16 -9.94 -24.21 -8.05
C LEU A 16 -8.72 -23.26 -8.04
N LEU A 17 -7.49 -23.79 -8.13
CA LEU A 17 -6.28 -22.97 -8.30
C LEU A 17 -6.22 -22.27 -9.67
N PHE A 18 -6.70 -22.91 -10.73
CA PHE A 18 -6.83 -22.26 -12.05
C PHE A 18 -7.89 -21.15 -12.06
N ILE A 19 -9.00 -21.32 -11.34
CA ILE A 19 -10.06 -20.30 -11.23
C ILE A 19 -9.58 -19.09 -10.39
N SER A 20 -8.75 -19.32 -9.36
CA SER A 20 -8.12 -18.21 -8.60
C SER A 20 -7.13 -17.40 -9.45
N CYS A 21 -6.52 -17.99 -10.48
CA CYS A 21 -5.53 -17.32 -11.33
C CYS A 21 -6.19 -16.43 -12.41
N ILE A 22 -7.45 -16.70 -12.77
CA ILE A 22 -8.21 -15.91 -13.78
C ILE A 22 -8.81 -14.64 -13.15
N PHE A 23 -8.94 -14.55 -11.83
CA PHE A 23 -9.66 -13.45 -11.16
C PHE A 23 -8.87 -12.13 -11.02
N VAL A 24 -7.58 -12.09 -11.39
CA VAL A 24 -6.70 -10.92 -11.11
C VAL A 24 -6.58 -9.92 -12.27
N SER A 25 -7.22 -10.12 -13.43
CA SER A 25 -6.99 -9.21 -14.57
C SER A 25 -8.24 -8.81 -15.35
N ILE A 26 -9.31 -8.41 -14.66
CA ILE A 26 -10.29 -7.49 -15.26
C ILE A 26 -9.82 -6.07 -14.93
N LYS A 27 -8.92 -5.56 -15.76
CA LYS A 27 -8.49 -4.17 -15.74
C LYS A 27 -9.73 -3.32 -16.05
N MET A 28 -10.34 -2.71 -15.04
CA MET A 28 -11.47 -1.77 -15.18
C MET A 28 -11.13 -0.72 -16.25
N THR A 29 -11.66 -0.90 -17.47
CA THR A 29 -11.58 0.04 -18.59
C THR A 29 -12.73 1.05 -18.58
N SER A 30 -13.72 0.84 -17.70
CA SER A 30 -14.88 1.71 -17.51
C SER A 30 -14.57 2.98 -16.72
N ASN A 31 -13.50 2.98 -15.92
CA ASN A 31 -13.13 4.13 -15.11
C ASN A 31 -12.25 5.09 -15.92
N TYR A 32 -12.51 6.40 -15.79
CA TYR A 32 -11.71 7.44 -16.39
C TYR A 32 -10.25 7.32 -15.93
N LYS A 33 -9.33 7.34 -16.89
CA LYS A 33 -7.90 7.39 -16.66
C LYS A 33 -7.35 8.60 -17.37
N SER A 34 -6.50 9.36 -16.68
CA SER A 34 -5.84 10.50 -17.31
C SER A 34 -4.94 10.02 -18.45
N PRO A 35 -5.01 10.62 -19.65
CA PRO A 35 -4.09 10.31 -20.74
C PRO A 35 -2.64 10.67 -20.37
N LEU A 36 -2.45 11.61 -19.42
CA LEU A 36 -1.14 11.97 -18.89
C LEU A 36 -0.50 10.80 -18.15
N SER A 37 -1.24 10.09 -17.30
CA SER A 37 -0.70 8.96 -16.54
C SER A 37 -0.56 7.67 -17.37
N THR A 38 -1.29 7.54 -18.48
CA THR A 38 -1.30 6.29 -19.27
C THR A 38 -0.47 6.33 -20.54
N ARG A 39 -0.34 7.48 -21.21
CA ARG A 39 0.27 7.59 -22.54
C ARG A 39 1.44 8.56 -22.63
N TYR A 40 1.37 9.70 -21.94
CA TYR A 40 2.28 10.81 -22.19
C TYR A 40 3.41 10.97 -21.17
N ALA A 41 3.15 10.75 -19.88
CA ALA A 41 4.16 10.96 -18.83
C ALA A 41 5.17 9.80 -18.74
N SER A 42 6.43 10.13 -18.43
CA SER A 42 7.46 9.14 -18.10
C SER A 42 7.13 8.41 -16.80
N LYS A 43 7.69 7.20 -16.61
CA LYS A 43 7.47 6.39 -15.40
C LYS A 43 7.95 7.12 -14.13
N GLU A 44 9.06 7.84 -14.23
CA GLU A 44 9.62 8.63 -13.13
C GLU A 44 8.66 9.75 -12.70
N MET A 45 8.12 10.50 -13.67
CA MET A 45 7.16 11.57 -13.38
C MET A 45 5.86 11.02 -12.77
N GLN A 46 5.39 9.87 -13.24
CA GLN A 46 4.23 9.19 -12.65
C GLN A 46 4.50 8.78 -11.20
N PHE A 47 5.71 8.31 -10.90
CA PHE A 47 6.10 7.95 -9.53
C PHE A 47 6.15 9.18 -8.62
N THR A 48 6.70 10.30 -9.09
CA THR A 48 6.78 11.55 -8.31
C THR A 48 5.41 12.01 -7.80
N PHE A 49 4.37 11.86 -8.63
CA PHE A 49 2.99 12.20 -8.28
C PHE A 49 2.15 11.02 -7.77
N SER A 50 2.79 9.88 -7.47
CA SER A 50 2.08 8.72 -6.91
C SER A 50 1.74 8.93 -5.44
N GLU A 51 0.69 8.26 -4.97
CA GLU A 51 0.29 8.25 -3.56
C GLU A 51 1.40 7.71 -2.65
N LEU A 52 2.11 6.67 -3.10
CA LEU A 52 3.24 6.10 -2.37
C LEU A 52 4.36 7.13 -2.16
N ASN A 53 4.71 7.90 -3.20
CA ASN A 53 5.70 8.97 -3.06
C ASN A 53 5.18 10.13 -2.19
N LYS A 54 3.89 10.48 -2.27
CA LYS A 54 3.26 11.51 -1.42
C LYS A 54 3.39 11.14 0.07
N PHE A 55 2.92 9.95 0.46
CA PHE A 55 2.86 9.55 1.86
C PHE A 55 4.22 9.19 2.45
N SER A 56 5.11 8.56 1.68
CA SER A 56 6.51 8.36 2.13
C SER A 56 7.22 9.69 2.36
N THR A 57 6.95 10.70 1.52
CA THR A 57 7.49 12.05 1.72
C THR A 57 6.93 12.71 2.99
N TRP A 58 5.65 12.55 3.30
CA TRP A 58 5.06 13.05 4.54
C TRP A 58 5.73 12.45 5.79
N ARG A 59 5.96 11.13 5.80
CA ARG A 59 6.67 10.48 6.91
C ARG A 59 8.10 10.98 7.08
N LYS A 60 8.81 11.23 5.97
CA LYS A 60 10.14 11.86 6.01
C LYS A 60 10.08 13.26 6.64
N LEU A 61 9.07 14.06 6.30
CA LEU A 61 8.89 15.38 6.91
C LEU A 61 8.60 15.29 8.42
N TRP A 62 7.81 14.32 8.87
CA TRP A 62 7.58 14.10 10.30
C TRP A 62 8.84 13.65 11.04
N ILE A 63 9.70 12.84 10.41
CA ILE A 63 11.00 12.48 10.98
C ILE A 63 11.88 13.73 11.13
N TYR A 64 11.98 14.56 10.08
CA TYR A 64 12.76 15.80 10.16
C TYR A 64 12.21 16.78 11.20
N LEU A 65 10.89 16.82 11.35
CA LEU A 65 10.25 17.60 12.40
C LEU A 65 10.65 17.07 13.78
N ALA A 66 10.54 15.76 14.03
CA ALA A 66 10.92 15.15 15.30
C ALA A 66 12.41 15.32 15.61
N GLU A 67 13.29 15.22 14.60
CA GLU A 67 14.73 15.50 14.75
C GLU A 67 14.98 16.95 15.16
N ALA A 68 14.35 17.91 14.49
CA ALA A 68 14.48 19.33 14.81
C ALA A 68 13.88 19.68 16.19
N GLU A 69 12.73 19.10 16.54
CA GLU A 69 12.10 19.27 17.86
C GLU A 69 12.97 18.72 18.98
N LYS A 70 13.63 17.58 18.75
CA LYS A 70 14.62 17.03 19.69
C LYS A 70 15.82 17.94 19.87
N GLU A 71 16.36 18.51 18.79
CA GLU A 71 17.46 19.49 18.86
C GLU A 71 17.07 20.75 19.65
N LEU A 72 15.79 21.14 19.61
CA LEU A 72 15.24 22.25 20.40
C LEU A 72 14.98 21.91 21.88
N GLY A 73 15.22 20.66 22.30
CA GLY A 73 15.14 20.23 23.68
C GLY A 73 13.78 19.65 24.11
N LEU A 74 12.93 19.26 23.16
CA LEU A 74 11.73 18.47 23.48
C LEU A 74 12.10 17.02 23.82
N GLU A 75 11.30 16.40 24.69
CA GLU A 75 11.51 15.02 25.15
C GLU A 75 11.13 14.00 24.07
N ILE A 76 11.97 13.87 23.05
CA ILE A 76 11.86 12.86 21.99
C ILE A 76 13.05 11.89 22.10
N THR A 77 12.75 10.61 22.25
CA THR A 77 13.79 9.57 22.38
C THR A 77 14.32 9.15 21.01
N ASP A 78 15.60 8.77 20.96
CA ASP A 78 16.21 8.24 19.73
C ASP A 78 15.52 6.97 19.23
N ALA A 79 15.00 6.16 20.15
CA ALA A 79 14.26 4.95 19.79
C ALA A 79 12.98 5.24 18.98
N GLN A 80 12.27 6.32 19.31
CA GLN A 80 11.07 6.75 18.55
C GLN A 80 11.43 7.21 17.14
N ILE A 81 12.51 7.98 16.99
CA ILE A 81 12.97 8.46 15.68
C ILE A 81 13.42 7.28 14.81
N GLU A 82 14.14 6.32 15.38
CA GLU A 82 14.57 5.12 14.65
C GLU A 82 13.38 4.21 14.28
N GLU A 83 12.37 4.08 15.13
CA GLU A 83 11.13 3.38 14.79
C GLU A 83 10.40 4.05 13.62
N MET A 84 10.30 5.38 13.61
CA MET A 84 9.71 6.13 12.50
C MET A 84 10.51 5.93 11.21
N LYS A 85 11.85 5.96 11.27
CA LYS A 85 12.74 5.73 10.12
C LYS A 85 12.59 4.32 9.54
N ALA A 86 12.45 3.30 10.39
CA ALA A 86 12.26 1.92 9.97
C ALA A 86 10.93 1.70 9.22
N ASN A 87 9.91 2.52 9.52
CA ASN A 87 8.56 2.37 8.97
C ASN A 87 8.21 3.39 7.87
N VAL A 88 9.17 4.13 7.30
CA VAL A 88 8.89 5.15 6.27
C VAL A 88 8.13 4.58 5.07
N ASP A 89 8.54 3.41 4.56
CA ASP A 89 7.96 2.80 3.37
C ASP A 89 6.85 1.78 3.69
N ASN A 90 6.61 1.49 4.98
CA ASN A 90 5.61 0.52 5.43
C ASN A 90 4.23 1.18 5.61
N ILE A 91 3.56 1.51 4.51
CA ILE A 91 2.28 2.23 4.52
C ILE A 91 1.11 1.26 4.32
N ASP A 92 0.23 1.18 5.32
CA ASP A 92 -1.05 0.47 5.19
C ASP A 92 -2.12 1.39 4.60
N PHE A 93 -2.33 1.26 3.30
CA PHE A 93 -3.34 2.01 2.57
C PHE A 93 -4.79 1.61 2.92
N VAL A 94 -5.00 0.39 3.44
CA VAL A 94 -6.35 -0.07 3.81
C VAL A 94 -6.77 0.60 5.10
N ALA A 95 -5.91 0.57 6.12
CA ALA A 95 -6.15 1.25 7.38
C ALA A 95 -6.33 2.77 7.19
N ALA A 96 -5.49 3.39 6.37
CA ALA A 96 -5.60 4.82 6.08
C ALA A 96 -6.92 5.19 5.39
N ALA A 97 -7.42 4.38 4.46
CA ALA A 97 -8.71 4.63 3.80
C ALA A 97 -9.90 4.47 4.76
N GLU A 98 -9.81 3.54 5.72
CA GLU A 98 -10.82 3.39 6.77
C GLU A 98 -10.84 4.60 7.71
N GLU A 99 -9.67 5.06 8.14
CA GLU A 99 -9.53 6.25 8.99
C GLU A 99 -9.93 7.54 8.27
N GLU A 100 -9.62 7.69 6.98
CA GLU A 100 -10.05 8.83 6.18
C GLU A 100 -11.58 8.89 6.09
N LYS A 101 -12.25 7.75 6.00
CA LYS A 101 -13.72 7.70 5.97
C LYS A 101 -14.33 8.18 7.29
N LEU A 102 -13.67 7.91 8.42
CA LEU A 102 -14.11 8.31 9.76
C LEU A 102 -13.82 9.79 10.03
N THR A 103 -12.56 10.20 9.85
CA THR A 103 -12.05 11.53 10.17
C THR A 103 -12.39 12.57 9.10
N ARG A 104 -12.63 12.13 7.86
CA ARG A 104 -12.80 12.96 6.66
C ARG A 104 -11.61 13.89 6.41
N HIS A 105 -10.43 13.50 6.88
CA HIS A 105 -9.21 14.30 6.78
C HIS A 105 -8.01 13.40 6.46
N ASP A 106 -7.55 13.46 5.21
CA ASP A 106 -6.50 12.61 4.66
C ASP A 106 -5.19 12.72 5.45
N VAL A 107 -4.82 13.92 5.89
CA VAL A 107 -3.61 14.09 6.70
C VAL A 107 -3.74 13.36 8.04
N MET A 108 -4.89 13.44 8.71
CA MET A 108 -5.06 12.81 10.04
C MET A 108 -5.22 11.30 9.95
N ALA A 109 -5.70 10.78 8.83
CA ALA A 109 -5.79 9.34 8.59
C ALA A 109 -4.41 8.68 8.43
N HIS A 110 -3.38 9.47 8.12
CA HIS A 110 -2.01 8.99 7.90
C HIS A 110 -1.04 9.30 9.06
N VAL A 111 -1.49 10.04 10.08
CA VAL A 111 -0.77 10.30 11.35
C VAL A 111 -0.87 9.08 12.24
#